data_AF-A0A920V8G6-F1
#
_entry.id   AF-A0A920V8G6-F1
#
_cell.length_a   1.000
_cell.length_b   1.000
_cell.length_c   1.000
_cell.angle_alpha   90.00
_cell.angle_beta   90.00
_cell.angle_gamma   90.00
#
_symmetry.space_group_name_H-M   'P 1'
#
loop_
_entity.id
_entity.type
_entity.pdbx_description
1 polymer ?
#
loop_
_entity_poly.entity_id
_entity_poly.type
_entity_poly.pdbx_seq_one_letter_code
_entity_poly.pdbx_strand_id
1 'polypeptide(L)'
;MIKSEGVIAVVTADDIVGRNDVGAVYDGDPIFPKKAEYYGQPLYAVAATTTELARKAVLKAKISYKTLKPIITIKEALKKKSFVLKERIIKKGEALKAIESSRMFKRPF
;
A
#
# COMPACT_ATOMS: atom_id res chain seq x y z
N MET A 1 -24.98 -11.14 -0.91
CA MET A 1 -23.80 -11.54 -1.70
C MET A 1 -23.65 -13.06 -1.77
N ILE A 2 -23.55 -13.77 -0.63
CA ILE A 2 -23.45 -15.25 -0.58
C ILE A 2 -24.62 -15.97 -1.28
N LYS A 3 -25.84 -15.41 -1.22
CA LYS A 3 -27.03 -15.96 -1.90
C LYS A 3 -27.08 -15.69 -3.42
N SER A 4 -26.02 -15.11 -4.01
CA SER A 4 -25.99 -14.92 -5.47
C SER A 4 -25.78 -16.26 -6.17
N GLU A 5 -26.39 -16.41 -7.34
CA GLU A 5 -26.25 -17.59 -8.18
C GLU A 5 -24.77 -17.98 -8.39
N GLY A 6 -24.48 -19.27 -8.21
CA GLY A 6 -23.16 -19.87 -8.39
C GLY A 6 -22.08 -19.43 -7.41
N VAL A 7 -22.35 -18.55 -6.43
CA VAL A 7 -21.38 -18.21 -5.38
C VAL A 7 -21.21 -19.38 -4.42
N ILE A 8 -19.97 -19.80 -4.24
CA ILE A 8 -19.59 -20.89 -3.35
C ILE A 8 -19.13 -20.32 -2.01
N ALA A 9 -18.28 -19.29 -2.05
CA ALA A 9 -17.70 -18.71 -0.85
C ALA A 9 -17.40 -17.22 -1.02
N VAL A 10 -17.41 -16.52 0.11
CA VAL A 10 -16.88 -15.17 0.26
C VAL A 10 -15.80 -15.27 1.32
N VAL A 11 -14.58 -14.86 0.98
CA VAL A 11 -13.41 -14.98 1.85
C VAL A 11 -12.97 -13.58 2.27
N THR A 12 -12.81 -13.37 3.56
CA THR A 12 -12.42 -12.12 4.20
C THR A 12 -11.15 -12.31 5.02
N ALA A 13 -10.68 -11.23 5.65
CA ALA A 13 -9.53 -11.28 6.55
C ALA A 13 -9.69 -12.29 7.71
N ASP A 14 -10.93 -12.49 8.18
CA ASP A 14 -11.24 -13.37 9.32
C ASP A 14 -11.22 -14.86 8.94
N ASP A 15 -11.25 -15.18 7.64
CA ASP A 15 -11.17 -16.55 7.12
C ASP A 15 -9.72 -17.03 6.93
N ILE A 16 -8.73 -16.15 7.12
CA ILE A 16 -7.31 -16.48 7.01
C ILE A 16 -6.84 -17.07 8.34
N VAL A 17 -6.72 -18.41 8.39
CA VAL A 17 -6.23 -19.14 9.58
C VAL A 17 -4.76 -18.83 9.89
N GLY A 18 -3.98 -18.47 8.86
CA GLY A 18 -2.56 -18.16 8.97
C GLY A 18 -2.26 -16.67 9.10
N ARG A 19 -1.05 -16.30 8.70
CA ARG A 19 -0.63 -14.90 8.63
C ARG A 19 -1.32 -14.20 7.45
N ASN A 20 -2.10 -13.16 7.74
CA ASN A 20 -2.74 -12.30 6.74
C ASN A 20 -1.76 -11.22 6.25
N ASP A 21 -0.69 -11.64 5.58
CA ASP A 21 0.33 -10.75 5.05
C ASP A 21 1.16 -11.47 3.97
N VAL A 22 1.46 -10.76 2.87
CA VAL A 22 2.20 -11.24 1.69
C VAL A 22 3.52 -10.50 1.46
N GLY A 23 3.98 -9.73 2.44
CA GLY A 23 5.23 -8.98 2.36
C GLY A 23 6.43 -9.91 2.14
N ALA A 24 7.14 -9.71 1.03
CA ALA A 24 8.24 -10.61 0.64
C ALA A 24 9.50 -10.46 1.52
N VAL A 25 9.75 -9.25 2.01
CA VAL A 25 10.96 -8.90 2.80
C VAL A 25 10.59 -8.36 4.18
N TYR A 26 9.55 -7.53 4.24
CA TYR A 26 9.05 -6.94 5.48
C TYR A 26 7.53 -7.14 5.55
N ASP A 27 7.03 -7.31 6.76
CA ASP A 27 5.61 -7.29 7.08
C ASP A 27 5.03 -5.89 6.80
N GLY A 28 3.73 -5.84 6.49
CA GLY A 28 2.99 -4.60 6.22
C GLY A 28 2.05 -4.66 5.02
N ASP A 29 2.04 -5.76 4.28
CA ASP A 29 1.22 -5.95 3.08
C ASP A 29 0.14 -7.01 3.32
N PRO A 30 -1.00 -6.67 3.94
CA PRO A 30 -2.07 -7.63 4.23
C PRO A 30 -2.75 -8.13 2.94
N ILE A 31 -3.17 -9.40 2.94
CA ILE A 31 -3.98 -9.98 1.84
C ILE A 31 -5.34 -9.27 1.79
N PHE A 32 -6.01 -9.17 2.95
CA PHE A 32 -7.23 -8.42 3.14
C PHE A 32 -7.07 -7.49 4.35
N PRO A 33 -6.99 -6.16 4.16
CA PRO A 33 -6.74 -5.22 5.25
C PRO A 33 -8.02 -4.93 6.04
N LYS A 34 -7.85 -4.55 7.30
CA LYS A 34 -8.94 -3.94 8.11
C LYS A 34 -9.11 -2.45 7.83
N LYS A 35 -8.08 -1.80 7.29
CA LYS A 35 -8.04 -0.37 6.93
C LYS A 35 -7.58 -0.25 5.48
N ALA A 36 -8.42 0.31 4.61
CA ALA A 36 -8.02 0.62 3.24
C ALA A 36 -7.01 1.77 3.24
N GLU A 37 -5.82 1.53 2.67
CA GLU A 37 -4.73 2.51 2.65
C GLU A 37 -4.54 3.15 1.28
N TYR A 38 -4.95 2.47 0.20
CA TYR A 38 -4.86 2.96 -1.16
C TYR A 38 -6.00 2.44 -2.04
N TYR A 39 -6.18 3.09 -3.19
CA TYR A 39 -7.20 2.70 -4.15
C TYR A 39 -6.84 1.38 -4.84
N GLY A 40 -7.81 0.46 -4.91
CA GLY A 40 -7.63 -0.86 -5.53
C GLY A 40 -7.07 -1.93 -4.58
N GLN A 41 -6.86 -1.61 -3.31
CA GLN A 41 -6.48 -2.63 -2.31
C GLN A 41 -7.59 -3.68 -2.15
N PRO A 42 -7.30 -5.00 -2.28
CA PRO A 42 -8.29 -6.05 -2.14
C PRO A 42 -8.84 -6.12 -0.71
N LEU A 43 -10.16 -6.17 -0.53
CA LEU A 43 -10.80 -6.21 0.80
C LEU A 43 -11.38 -7.58 1.16
N TYR A 44 -11.75 -8.35 0.16
CA TYR A 44 -12.30 -9.70 0.26
C TYR A 44 -12.23 -10.35 -1.14
N ALA A 45 -12.47 -11.66 -1.21
CA ALA A 45 -12.60 -12.40 -2.46
C ALA A 45 -13.94 -13.14 -2.54
N VAL A 46 -14.39 -13.40 -3.77
CA VAL A 46 -15.59 -14.19 -4.04
C VAL A 46 -15.22 -15.35 -4.94
N ALA A 47 -15.47 -16.58 -4.47
CA ALA A 47 -15.35 -17.79 -5.26
C ALA A 47 -16.74 -18.18 -5.77
N ALA A 48 -16.87 -18.39 -7.08
CA ALA A 48 -18.09 -18.82 -7.73
C ALA A 48 -17.76 -19.87 -8.81
N THR A 49 -18.78 -20.58 -9.29
CA THR A 49 -18.66 -21.58 -10.35
C THR A 49 -18.15 -21.00 -11.67
N THR A 50 -18.34 -19.69 -11.90
CA THR A 50 -17.76 -18.96 -13.03
C THR A 50 -17.27 -17.57 -12.60
N THR A 51 -16.32 -17.01 -13.36
CA THR A 51 -15.78 -15.67 -13.11
C THR A 51 -16.84 -14.57 -13.31
N GLU A 52 -17.77 -14.77 -14.23
CA GLU A 52 -18.89 -13.85 -14.49
C GLU A 52 -19.85 -13.78 -13.30
N LEU A 53 -20.17 -14.92 -12.70
CA LEU A 53 -21.01 -14.99 -11.50
C LEU A 53 -20.30 -14.36 -10.30
N ALA A 54 -18.99 -14.61 -10.13
CA ALA A 54 -18.18 -13.94 -9.11
C ALA A 54 -18.22 -12.42 -9.27
N ARG A 55 -17.98 -11.89 -10.49
CA ARG A 55 -18.03 -10.45 -10.76
C ARG A 55 -19.41 -9.85 -10.47
N LYS A 56 -20.49 -10.49 -10.92
CA LYS A 56 -21.87 -10.06 -10.61
C LYS A 56 -22.14 -10.04 -9.11
N ALA A 57 -21.61 -11.00 -8.36
CA ALA A 57 -21.79 -11.07 -6.92
C ALA A 57 -21.01 -9.99 -6.16
N VAL A 58 -19.75 -9.74 -6.54
CA VAL A 58 -18.89 -8.67 -5.97
C VAL A 58 -19.57 -7.31 -6.03
N LEU A 59 -20.25 -6.98 -7.14
CA LEU A 59 -20.96 -5.72 -7.31
C LEU A 59 -22.11 -5.50 -6.31
N LYS A 60 -22.61 -6.55 -5.65
CA LYS A 60 -23.67 -6.45 -4.64
C LYS A 60 -23.14 -6.14 -3.24
N ALA A 61 -21.82 -6.14 -3.05
CA ALA A 61 -21.24 -5.80 -1.76
C ALA A 61 -21.48 -4.33 -1.42
N LYS A 62 -21.86 -4.08 -0.17
CA LYS A 62 -21.93 -2.73 0.40
C LYS A 62 -20.84 -2.62 1.44
N ILE A 63 -19.89 -1.72 1.22
CA ILE A 63 -18.77 -1.48 2.13
C ILE A 63 -18.97 -0.10 2.73
N SER A 64 -18.95 -0.03 4.06
CA SER A 64 -18.99 1.24 4.78
C SER A 64 -17.58 1.60 5.22
N TYR A 65 -17.16 2.83 4.95
CA TYR A 65 -15.85 3.35 5.30
C TYR A 65 -15.98 4.50 6.28
N LYS A 66 -15.06 4.55 7.24
CA LYS A 66 -14.75 5.79 7.94
C LYS A 66 -13.63 6.49 7.18
N THR A 67 -13.94 7.58 6.50
CA THR A 67 -12.95 8.34 5.72
C THR A 67 -11.86 8.90 6.64
N LEU A 68 -10.60 8.63 6.28
CA LEU A 68 -9.42 9.18 6.94
C LEU A 68 -8.74 10.17 5.99
N LYS A 69 -7.98 11.14 6.53
CA LYS A 69 -7.22 12.08 5.71
C LYS A 69 -5.99 11.37 5.11
N PRO A 70 -5.93 11.17 3.78
CA PRO A 70 -4.80 10.46 3.17
C PRO A 70 -3.55 11.35 3.15
N ILE A 71 -2.41 10.73 2.87
CA ILE A 71 -1.14 11.40 2.55
C ILE A 71 -0.85 11.05 1.09
N ILE A 72 -0.99 12.01 0.19
CA ILE A 72 -0.88 11.76 -1.26
C ILE A 72 0.30 12.47 -1.90
N THR A 73 0.96 13.39 -1.18
CA THR A 73 2.13 14.11 -1.67
C THR A 73 3.38 13.81 -0.85
N ILE A 74 4.54 13.84 -1.51
CA ILE A 74 5.84 13.70 -0.86
C ILE A 74 6.05 14.78 0.21
N LYS A 75 5.64 16.03 -0.08
CA LYS A 75 5.75 17.15 0.87
C LYS A 75 4.99 16.88 2.17
N GLU A 76 3.76 16.35 2.07
CA GLU A 76 2.98 15.98 3.25
C GLU A 76 3.57 14.78 3.99
N ALA A 77 4.08 13.78 3.26
CA ALA A 77 4.74 12.62 3.86
C ALA A 77 5.98 13.04 4.67
N LEU A 78 6.81 13.92 4.12
CA LEU A 78 7.97 14.50 4.82
C LEU A 78 7.56 15.28 6.07
N LYS A 79 6.53 16.15 5.96
CA LYS A 79 6.01 16.92 7.09
C LYS A 79 5.48 16.02 8.22
N LYS A 80 4.86 14.90 7.86
CA LYS A 80 4.31 13.91 8.80
C LYS A 80 5.32 12.82 9.22
N LYS A 81 6.55 12.86 8.72
CA LYS A 81 7.56 11.81 8.91
C LYS A 81 7.03 10.40 8.57
N SER A 82 6.20 10.31 7.54
CA SER A 82 5.59 9.07 7.07
C SER A 82 6.52 8.42 6.05
N PHE A 83 7.37 7.50 6.52
CA PHE A 83 8.35 6.80 5.70
C PHE A 83 8.04 5.30 5.62
N VAL A 84 8.35 4.68 4.49
CA VAL A 84 8.18 3.23 4.29
C VAL A 84 9.31 2.46 4.99
N LEU A 85 10.54 2.98 4.91
CA LEU A 85 11.73 2.37 5.50
C LEU A 85 12.50 3.39 6.33
N LYS A 86 13.35 2.88 7.23
CA LYS A 86 14.33 3.71 7.93
C LYS A 86 15.29 4.35 6.92
N GLU A 87 15.65 5.59 7.20
CA GLU A 87 16.66 6.31 6.42
C GLU A 87 17.97 5.52 6.37
N ARG A 88 18.56 5.44 5.19
CA ARG A 88 19.88 4.86 4.97
C ARG A 88 20.81 5.95 4.48
N ILE A 89 21.86 6.21 5.26
CA ILE A 89 22.86 7.23 4.95
C ILE A 89 24.10 6.53 4.42
N ILE A 90 24.51 6.88 3.19
CA ILE A 90 25.78 6.47 2.61
C ILE A 90 26.64 7.73 2.48
N LYS A 91 27.78 7.75 3.17
CA LYS A 91 28.71 8.88 3.17
C LYS A 91 30.13 8.38 2.88
N LYS A 92 30.83 9.06 1.98
CA LYS A 92 32.25 8.83 1.71
C LYS A 92 32.98 10.18 1.66
N GLY A 93 33.96 10.36 2.55
CA GLY A 93 34.71 11.61 2.65
C GLY A 93 33.87 12.82 3.06
N GLU A 94 34.36 14.02 2.70
CA GLU A 94 33.75 15.31 3.02
C GLU A 94 33.21 16.00 1.77
N ALA A 95 31.98 15.61 1.37
CA ALA A 95 31.37 16.08 0.14
C ALA A 95 31.27 17.61 0.04
N LEU A 96 30.88 18.30 1.11
CA LEU A 96 30.74 19.76 1.13
C LEU A 96 32.06 20.46 0.80
N LYS A 97 33.17 20.06 1.45
CA LYS A 97 34.49 20.64 1.18
C LYS A 97 34.94 20.38 -0.27
N ALA A 98 34.68 19.18 -0.78
CA ALA A 98 35.02 18.84 -2.17
C ALA A 98 34.25 19.72 -3.17
N ILE A 99 32.96 19.95 -2.95
CA ILE A 99 32.12 20.82 -3.79
C ILE A 99 32.60 22.27 -3.74
N GLU A 100 32.84 22.83 -2.56
CA GLU A 100 33.34 24.20 -2.36
C GLU A 100 34.72 24.40 -3.02
N SER A 101 35.58 23.37 -2.99
CA SER A 101 36.90 23.40 -3.61
C SER A 101 36.88 23.24 -5.14
N SER A 102 35.73 22.85 -5.72
CA SER A 102 35.61 22.54 -7.14
C SER A 102 35.73 23.78 -8.04
N ARG A 103 36.28 23.58 -9.25
CA ARG A 103 36.48 24.66 -10.23
C ARG A 103 35.17 25.32 -10.66
N MET A 104 34.06 24.57 -10.69
CA MET A 104 32.76 25.08 -11.11
C MET A 104 32.09 25.95 -10.05
N PHE A 105 32.27 25.65 -8.76
CA PHE A 105 31.69 26.45 -7.67
C PHE A 105 32.38 27.81 -7.51
N LYS A 106 33.67 27.92 -7.88
CA LYS A 106 34.48 29.13 -7.76
C LYS A 106 34.40 30.09 -8.96
N ARG A 107 33.59 29.80 -9.96
CA ARG A 107 33.53 30.58 -11.20
C ARG A 107 32.42 31.64 -11.07
N PRO A 108 32.73 32.95 -11.16
CA PRO A 108 31.69 33.98 -11.18
C PRO A 108 30.88 33.88 -12.48
N PHE A 109 29.58 34.20 -12.39
CA PHE A 109 28.72 34.40 -13.56
C PHE A 109 29.15 35.63 -14.36
#